data_AF-A0A9C8WF43-F1
#
_entry.id   AF-A0A9C8WF43-F1
#
_cell.length_a   1.000
_cell.length_b   1.000
_cell.length_c   1.000
_cell.angle_alpha   90.00
_cell.angle_beta   90.00
_cell.angle_gamma   90.00
#
_symmetry.space_group_name_H-M   'P 1'
#
loop_
_entity.id
_entity.type
_entity.pdbx_description
1 polymer ?
#
loop_
_entity_poly.entity_id
_entity_poly.type
_entity_poly.pdbx_seq_one_letter_code
_entity_poly.pdbx_strand_id
1 'polypeptide(L)'
;YGVKPPIKNQTKRYFQQLTRMSAALAISIDVAMLTLGGALKRHEKLSARFADVLSQLYLISCTLKRFDDDCSPEQDLPIVRWICENAFYTIQQRFDGVIKNLPNRPAAWLLRILIFPLGRRYTEASDKLGHQVARLLLSPSETRDRLTHGIFIASELNEPTGLIEDTLQKVIAAEPAEKKLRAAIKSGKVPSDHKNIIAQCVELSLMSEEEAQLIEAATAARNLVIQVDDFAASELKK
;
A
#
# COMPACT_ATOMS: atom_id res chain seq x y z
N TYR A 1 -19.24 -21.23 14.21
CA TYR A 1 -19.47 -19.82 13.86
C TYR A 1 -18.49 -19.42 12.76
N GLY A 2 -18.92 -19.46 11.50
CA GLY A 2 -18.07 -19.10 10.37
C GLY A 2 -18.86 -18.18 9.43
N VAL A 3 -18.22 -17.11 8.98
CA VAL A 3 -18.78 -16.20 7.97
C VAL A 3 -18.99 -17.02 6.69
N LYS A 4 -20.23 -17.08 6.16
CA LYS A 4 -20.47 -17.66 4.84
C LYS A 4 -19.73 -16.81 3.81
N PRO A 5 -18.74 -17.35 3.08
CA PRO A 5 -18.01 -16.56 2.11
C PRO A 5 -18.98 -16.17 0.97
N PRO A 6 -18.93 -14.91 0.48
CA PRO A 6 -19.68 -14.53 -0.70
C PRO A 6 -19.27 -15.39 -1.91
N ILE A 7 -20.23 -15.62 -2.81
CA ILE A 7 -20.22 -16.66 -3.86
C ILE A 7 -19.12 -16.45 -4.93
N LYS A 8 -18.41 -15.30 -4.91
CA LYS A 8 -17.30 -15.02 -5.83
C LYS A 8 -16.01 -15.76 -5.40
N ASN A 9 -15.58 -16.70 -6.23
CA ASN A 9 -14.47 -17.64 -5.98
C ASN A 9 -13.11 -16.99 -5.59
N GLN A 10 -12.88 -15.72 -5.94
CA GLN A 10 -11.55 -15.11 -5.87
C GLN A 10 -11.11 -14.72 -4.44
N THR A 11 -12.05 -14.40 -3.53
CA THR A 11 -11.74 -14.00 -2.13
C THR A 11 -12.09 -15.07 -1.09
N LYS A 12 -12.78 -16.15 -1.49
CA LYS A 12 -13.21 -17.25 -0.62
C LYS A 12 -12.08 -17.80 0.26
N ARG A 13 -10.88 -17.97 -0.30
CA ARG A 13 -9.72 -18.50 0.43
C ARG A 13 -9.26 -17.56 1.55
N TYR A 14 -9.34 -16.24 1.34
CA TYR A 14 -9.01 -15.25 2.36
C TYR A 14 -10.01 -15.27 3.52
N PHE A 15 -11.32 -15.44 3.26
CA PHE A 15 -12.31 -15.64 4.33
C PHE A 15 -12.05 -16.90 5.17
N GLN A 16 -11.65 -18.00 4.51
CA GLN A 16 -11.28 -19.24 5.21
C GLN A 16 -10.04 -19.05 6.08
N GLN A 17 -9.01 -18.37 5.55
CA GLN A 17 -7.79 -18.06 6.30
C GLN A 17 -8.07 -17.11 7.46
N LEU A 18 -8.91 -16.08 7.26
CA LEU A 18 -9.36 -15.16 8.30
C LEU A 18 -10.05 -15.91 9.44
N THR A 19 -11.00 -16.80 9.10
CA THR A 19 -11.71 -17.62 10.09
C THR A 19 -10.74 -18.49 10.89
N ARG A 20 -9.79 -19.14 10.21
CA ARG A 20 -8.77 -19.97 10.86
C ARG A 20 -7.87 -19.14 11.79
N MET A 21 -7.39 -17.99 11.34
CA MET A 21 -6.50 -17.13 12.15
C MET A 21 -7.24 -16.48 13.32
N SER A 22 -8.53 -16.17 13.18
CA SER A 22 -9.39 -15.73 14.29
C SER A 22 -9.55 -16.81 15.35
N ALA A 23 -9.83 -18.05 14.94
CA ALA A 23 -9.88 -19.19 15.87
C ALA A 23 -8.52 -19.43 16.54
N ALA A 24 -7.42 -19.30 15.79
CA ALA A 24 -6.07 -19.39 16.34
C ALA A 24 -5.80 -18.30 17.38
N LEU A 25 -6.26 -17.07 17.16
CA LEU A 25 -6.13 -15.96 18.11
C LEU A 25 -6.86 -16.27 19.41
N ALA A 26 -8.14 -16.68 19.32
CA ALA A 26 -8.95 -17.03 20.49
C ALA A 26 -8.26 -18.10 21.35
N ILE A 27 -7.86 -19.22 20.74
CA ILE A 27 -7.16 -20.30 21.43
C ILE A 27 -5.84 -19.82 22.05
N SER A 28 -5.09 -18.98 21.33
CA SER A 28 -3.81 -18.46 21.84
C SER A 28 -3.98 -17.56 23.05
N ILE A 29 -5.02 -16.72 23.05
CA ILE A 29 -5.36 -15.85 24.17
C ILE A 29 -5.80 -16.70 25.36
N ASP A 30 -6.67 -17.70 25.15
CA ASP A 30 -7.14 -18.59 26.21
C ASP A 30 -5.97 -19.34 26.85
N VAL A 31 -5.06 -19.91 26.05
CA VAL A 31 -3.86 -20.60 26.57
C VAL A 31 -2.94 -19.61 27.29
N ALA A 32 -2.77 -18.39 26.79
CA ALA A 32 -1.97 -17.38 27.47
C ALA A 32 -2.61 -16.96 28.81
N MET A 33 -3.93 -16.80 28.87
CA MET A 33 -4.66 -16.51 30.12
C MET A 33 -4.61 -17.69 31.09
N LEU A 34 -4.71 -18.93 30.64
CA LEU A 34 -4.58 -20.12 31.48
C LEU A 34 -3.17 -20.26 32.07
N THR A 35 -2.14 -19.91 31.30
CA THR A 35 -0.74 -20.11 31.72
C THR A 35 -0.16 -18.93 32.50
N LEU A 36 -0.57 -17.70 32.20
CA LEU A 36 -0.04 -16.49 32.83
C LEU A 36 -1.06 -15.81 33.75
N GLY A 37 -2.35 -16.09 33.61
CA GLY A 37 -3.41 -15.42 34.36
C GLY A 37 -3.32 -13.89 34.24
N GLY A 38 -3.46 -13.21 35.38
CA GLY A 38 -3.30 -11.75 35.47
C GLY A 38 -1.88 -11.25 35.16
N ALA A 39 -0.86 -12.12 35.14
CA ALA A 39 0.49 -11.74 34.73
C ALA A 39 0.60 -11.41 33.25
N LEU A 40 -0.36 -11.84 32.41
CA LEU A 40 -0.40 -11.49 31.00
C LEU A 40 -0.41 -9.97 30.79
N LYS A 41 -1.13 -9.23 31.64
CA LYS A 41 -1.15 -7.77 31.62
C LYS A 41 0.22 -7.16 31.91
N ARG A 42 1.04 -7.81 32.73
CA ARG A 42 2.43 -7.40 33.02
C ARG A 42 3.39 -7.76 31.88
N HIS A 43 3.03 -8.71 31.01
CA HIS A 43 3.78 -9.05 29.80
C HIS A 43 3.33 -8.21 28.60
N GLU A 44 3.56 -6.90 28.69
CA GLU A 44 3.09 -5.91 27.71
C GLU A 44 3.48 -6.24 26.27
N LYS A 45 4.69 -6.78 26.04
CA LYS A 45 5.13 -7.21 24.69
C LYS A 45 4.31 -8.37 24.12
N LEU A 46 3.82 -9.30 24.95
CA LEU A 46 2.94 -10.39 24.49
C LEU A 46 1.54 -9.85 24.19
N SER A 47 1.01 -9.03 25.09
CA SER A 47 -0.29 -8.37 24.89
C SER A 47 -0.29 -7.51 23.62
N ALA A 48 0.78 -6.75 23.38
CA ALA A 48 0.94 -5.95 22.16
C ALA A 48 0.95 -6.80 20.89
N ARG A 49 1.58 -7.98 20.90
CA ARG A 49 1.55 -8.88 19.75
C ARG A 49 0.18 -9.48 19.49
N PHE A 50 -0.61 -9.77 20.52
CA PHE A 50 -2.01 -10.18 20.34
C PHE A 50 -2.85 -9.04 19.77
N ALA A 51 -2.63 -7.82 20.25
CA ALA A 51 -3.28 -6.63 19.68
C ALA A 51 -2.91 -6.44 18.21
N ASP A 52 -1.63 -6.61 17.84
CA ASP A 52 -1.19 -6.55 16.44
C ASP A 52 -1.92 -7.59 15.57
N VAL A 53 -2.07 -8.84 16.05
CA VAL A 53 -2.82 -9.87 15.32
C VAL A 53 -4.28 -9.48 15.16
N LEU A 54 -4.93 -9.00 16.22
CA LEU A 54 -6.32 -8.58 16.19
C LEU A 54 -6.53 -7.42 15.20
N SER A 55 -5.66 -6.42 15.21
CA SER A 55 -5.68 -5.30 14.28
C SER A 55 -5.59 -5.76 12.84
N GLN A 56 -4.69 -6.71 12.53
CA GLN A 56 -4.57 -7.25 11.18
C GLN A 56 -5.81 -8.06 10.76
N LEU A 57 -6.39 -8.85 11.66
CA LEU A 57 -7.65 -9.56 11.38
C LEU A 57 -8.79 -8.58 11.07
N TYR A 58 -8.88 -7.49 11.85
CA TYR A 58 -9.85 -6.42 11.63
C TYR A 58 -9.66 -5.75 10.26
N LEU A 59 -8.43 -5.38 9.90
CA LEU A 59 -8.12 -4.79 8.60
C LEU A 59 -8.51 -5.72 7.45
N ILE A 60 -8.18 -7.01 7.53
CA ILE A 60 -8.59 -8.00 6.52
C ILE A 60 -10.13 -8.07 6.44
N SER A 61 -10.82 -8.12 7.58
CA SER A 61 -12.29 -8.13 7.62
C SER A 61 -12.89 -6.90 6.92
N CYS A 62 -12.39 -5.70 7.21
CA CYS A 62 -12.83 -4.47 6.58
C CYS A 62 -12.55 -4.47 5.07
N THR A 63 -11.35 -4.88 4.65
CA THR A 63 -11.00 -4.97 3.22
C THR A 63 -11.90 -5.93 2.47
N LEU A 64 -12.11 -7.13 3.02
CA LEU A 64 -12.97 -8.14 2.38
C LEU A 64 -14.44 -7.71 2.37
N LYS A 65 -14.91 -7.08 3.43
CA LYS A 65 -16.29 -6.58 3.52
C LYS A 65 -16.53 -5.44 2.55
N ARG A 66 -15.65 -4.44 2.51
CA ARG A 66 -15.72 -3.34 1.55
C ARG A 66 -15.73 -3.86 0.11
N PHE A 67 -14.83 -4.79 -0.22
CA PHE A 67 -14.78 -5.37 -1.56
C PHE A 67 -16.06 -6.12 -1.94
N ASP A 68 -16.72 -6.78 -0.98
CA ASP A 68 -18.02 -7.42 -1.20
C ASP A 68 -19.13 -6.36 -1.41
N ASP A 69 -19.14 -5.31 -0.59
CA ASP A 69 -20.11 -4.21 -0.66
C ASP A 69 -19.99 -3.41 -1.97
N ASP A 70 -18.77 -3.21 -2.47
CA ASP A 70 -18.48 -2.59 -3.77
C ASP A 70 -18.83 -3.52 -4.96
N CYS A 71 -19.56 -4.61 -4.73
CA CYS A 71 -19.93 -5.63 -5.71
C CYS A 71 -18.73 -6.38 -6.32
N SER A 72 -17.60 -6.44 -5.63
CA SER A 72 -16.37 -7.16 -5.99
C SER A 72 -15.88 -6.86 -7.41
N PRO A 73 -15.40 -5.62 -7.65
CA PRO A 73 -14.85 -5.20 -8.93
C PRO A 73 -13.49 -5.87 -9.17
N GLU A 74 -13.27 -6.44 -10.36
CA GLU A 74 -12.03 -7.19 -10.64
C GLU A 74 -10.79 -6.29 -10.61
N GLN A 75 -10.95 -4.99 -10.89
CA GLN A 75 -9.86 -4.01 -10.90
C GLN A 75 -9.25 -3.79 -9.50
N ASP A 76 -10.02 -4.00 -8.42
CA ASP A 76 -9.55 -3.78 -7.04
C ASP A 76 -8.91 -5.03 -6.44
N LEU A 77 -9.03 -6.17 -7.13
CA LEU A 77 -8.51 -7.44 -6.65
C LEU A 77 -7.01 -7.42 -6.35
N PRO A 78 -6.13 -6.75 -7.14
CA PRO A 78 -4.71 -6.63 -6.80
C PRO A 78 -4.48 -5.97 -5.43
N ILE A 79 -5.26 -4.94 -5.10
CA ILE A 79 -5.18 -4.25 -3.81
C ILE A 79 -5.62 -5.17 -2.68
N VAL A 80 -6.76 -5.85 -2.84
CA VAL A 80 -7.27 -6.81 -1.85
C VAL A 80 -6.28 -7.93 -1.57
N ARG A 81 -5.70 -8.51 -2.63
CA ARG A 81 -4.69 -9.57 -2.53
C ARG A 81 -3.46 -9.08 -1.78
N TRP A 82 -2.95 -7.90 -2.14
CA TRP A 82 -1.75 -7.32 -1.52
C TRP A 82 -1.95 -7.08 -0.03
N ILE A 83 -3.09 -6.47 0.35
CA ILE A 83 -3.44 -6.24 1.76
C ILE A 83 -3.55 -7.57 2.51
N CYS A 84 -4.30 -8.54 1.98
CA CYS A 84 -4.51 -9.82 2.65
C CYS A 84 -3.21 -10.61 2.82
N GLU A 85 -2.38 -10.70 1.79
CA GLU A 85 -1.10 -11.42 1.84
C GLU A 85 -0.16 -10.81 2.88
N ASN A 86 0.02 -9.49 2.88
CA ASN A 86 0.85 -8.79 3.86
C ASN A 86 0.30 -8.90 5.29
N ALA A 87 -1.02 -8.80 5.45
CA ALA A 87 -1.66 -8.92 6.76
C ALA A 87 -1.52 -10.34 7.32
N PHE A 88 -1.75 -11.39 6.52
CA PHE A 88 -1.55 -12.78 6.95
C PHE A 88 -0.09 -13.10 7.25
N TYR A 89 0.85 -12.56 6.47
CA TYR A 89 2.28 -12.66 6.76
C TYR A 89 2.61 -12.00 8.10
N THR A 90 2.09 -10.79 8.35
CA THR A 90 2.27 -10.08 9.62
C THR A 90 1.70 -10.88 10.78
N ILE A 91 0.46 -11.37 10.68
CA ILE A 91 -0.19 -12.23 11.69
C ILE A 91 0.70 -13.44 12.01
N GLN A 92 1.26 -14.10 10.99
CA GLN A 92 2.15 -15.23 11.16
C GLN A 92 3.40 -14.87 11.98
N GLN A 93 4.03 -13.72 11.70
CA GLN A 93 5.20 -13.27 12.44
C GLN A 93 4.86 -12.90 13.89
N ARG A 94 3.71 -12.26 14.12
CA ARG A 94 3.26 -11.90 15.47
C ARG A 94 2.93 -13.13 16.31
N PHE A 95 2.25 -14.12 15.75
CA PHE A 95 2.02 -15.41 16.42
C PHE A 95 3.31 -16.16 16.72
N ASP A 96 4.27 -16.18 15.80
CA ASP A 96 5.58 -16.76 16.08
C ASP A 96 6.30 -16.04 17.23
N GLY A 97 6.20 -14.71 17.26
CA GLY A 97 6.68 -13.89 18.36
C GLY A 97 6.04 -14.30 19.69
N VAL A 98 4.72 -14.48 19.74
CA VAL A 98 4.00 -14.98 20.92
C VAL A 98 4.52 -16.35 21.34
N ILE A 99 4.54 -17.32 20.43
CA ILE A 99 4.98 -18.70 20.71
C ILE A 99 6.41 -18.73 21.27
N LYS A 100 7.34 -17.98 20.66
CA LYS A 100 8.75 -17.94 21.10
C LYS A 100 8.93 -17.36 22.50
N ASN A 101 8.07 -16.42 22.89
CA ASN A 101 8.21 -15.65 24.12
C ASN A 101 7.20 -16.05 25.20
N LEU A 102 6.39 -17.08 24.96
CA LEU A 102 5.54 -17.64 25.99
C LEU A 102 6.42 -18.37 27.04
N PRO A 103 6.35 -18.00 28.34
CA PRO A 103 7.19 -18.61 29.37
C PRO A 103 6.96 -20.12 29.53
N ASN A 104 5.71 -20.56 29.41
CA ASN A 104 5.34 -21.97 29.47
C ASN A 104 5.66 -22.68 28.15
N ARG A 105 6.77 -23.42 28.11
CA ARG A 105 7.26 -24.12 26.91
C ARG A 105 6.34 -25.23 26.41
N PRO A 106 5.77 -26.11 27.26
CA PRO A 106 4.75 -27.06 26.82
C PRO A 106 3.56 -26.39 26.12
N ALA A 107 3.04 -25.30 26.70
CA ALA A 107 1.95 -24.54 26.09
C ALA A 107 2.36 -23.90 24.76
N ALA A 108 3.60 -23.41 24.65
CA ALA A 108 4.12 -22.85 23.41
C ALA A 108 4.21 -23.91 22.29
N TRP A 109 4.63 -25.14 22.61
CA TRP A 109 4.68 -26.24 21.65
C TRP A 109 3.29 -26.66 21.19
N LEU A 110 2.35 -26.76 22.12
CA LEU A 110 0.94 -27.03 21.80
C LEU A 110 0.38 -25.96 20.85
N LEU A 111 0.57 -24.68 21.17
CA LEU A 111 0.14 -23.58 20.30
C LEU A 111 0.80 -23.64 18.92
N ARG A 112 2.08 -24.00 18.85
CA ARG A 112 2.77 -24.13 17.56
C ARG A 112 2.14 -25.20 16.67
N ILE A 113 1.78 -26.35 17.23
CA ILE A 113 1.12 -27.44 16.51
C ILE A 113 -0.30 -27.02 16.08
N LEU A 114 -1.06 -26.36 16.95
CA LEU A 114 -2.43 -25.94 16.65
C LEU A 114 -2.51 -24.84 15.58
N ILE A 115 -1.63 -23.83 15.66
CA ILE A 115 -1.66 -22.67 14.76
C ILE A 115 -0.96 -23.01 13.44
N PHE A 116 0.22 -23.64 13.51
CA PHE A 116 1.10 -23.93 12.38
C PHE A 116 1.46 -25.43 12.27
N PRO A 117 0.47 -26.32 12.09
CA PRO A 117 0.72 -27.78 12.04
C PRO A 117 1.69 -28.18 10.93
N LEU A 118 1.67 -27.43 9.82
CA LEU A 118 2.50 -27.66 8.64
C LEU A 118 3.54 -26.54 8.46
N GLY A 119 3.88 -25.85 9.54
CA GLY A 119 4.83 -24.73 9.55
C GLY A 119 4.25 -23.41 9.04
N ARG A 120 5.17 -22.47 8.77
CA ARG A 120 4.88 -21.12 8.29
C ARG A 120 4.71 -21.13 6.78
N ARG A 121 3.51 -20.80 6.31
CA ARG A 121 3.13 -20.90 4.88
C ARG A 121 2.78 -19.57 4.26
N TYR A 122 2.56 -18.54 5.07
CA TYR A 122 2.28 -17.21 4.57
C TYR A 122 3.59 -16.56 4.13
N THR A 123 3.58 -16.02 2.94
CA THR A 123 4.65 -15.21 2.34
C THR A 123 4.18 -13.77 2.26
N GLU A 124 5.13 -12.86 2.23
CA GLU A 124 4.86 -11.46 1.91
C GLU A 124 4.29 -11.33 0.49
N ALA A 125 3.56 -10.24 0.24
CA ALA A 125 3.05 -9.94 -1.09
C ALA A 125 4.21 -9.76 -2.09
N SER A 126 4.10 -10.37 -3.27
CA SER A 126 5.18 -10.30 -4.26
C SER A 126 5.40 -8.88 -4.79
N ASP A 127 6.64 -8.55 -5.16
CA ASP A 127 6.98 -7.27 -5.79
C ASP A 127 6.16 -7.01 -7.06
N LYS A 128 5.86 -8.06 -7.83
CA LYS A 128 5.00 -7.97 -9.01
C LYS A 128 3.61 -7.47 -8.65
N LEU A 129 3.03 -7.98 -7.57
CA LEU A 129 1.74 -7.54 -7.06
C LEU A 129 1.83 -6.10 -6.52
N GLY A 130 2.91 -5.76 -5.82
CA GLY A 130 3.19 -4.39 -5.38
C GLY A 130 3.24 -3.39 -6.54
N HIS A 131 3.92 -3.73 -7.64
CA HIS A 131 3.95 -2.90 -8.85
C HIS A 131 2.56 -2.74 -9.49
N GLN A 132 1.73 -3.78 -9.47
CA GLN A 132 0.35 -3.69 -9.98
C GLN A 132 -0.48 -2.70 -9.16
N VAL A 133 -0.38 -2.79 -7.82
CA VAL A 133 -1.08 -1.87 -6.91
C VAL A 133 -0.59 -0.44 -7.11
N ALA A 134 0.73 -0.23 -7.16
CA ALA A 134 1.31 1.10 -7.40
C ALA A 134 0.81 1.69 -8.72
N ARG A 135 0.77 0.90 -9.80
CA ARG A 135 0.26 1.35 -11.10
C ARG A 135 -1.21 1.75 -11.06
N LEU A 136 -2.05 1.05 -10.30
CA LEU A 136 -3.47 1.43 -10.14
C LEU A 136 -3.62 2.80 -9.46
N LEU A 137 -2.74 3.13 -8.51
CA LEU A 137 -2.79 4.39 -7.76
C LEU A 137 -2.11 5.55 -8.50
N LEU A 138 -1.08 5.27 -9.30
CA LEU A 138 -0.31 6.26 -10.06
C LEU A 138 -0.91 6.56 -11.45
N SER A 139 -2.08 6.03 -11.76
CA SER A 139 -2.77 6.27 -13.04
C SER A 139 -4.26 6.54 -12.80
N PRO A 140 -4.90 7.39 -13.61
CA PRO A 140 -6.35 7.53 -13.63
C PRO A 140 -6.97 6.15 -13.82
N SER A 141 -7.76 5.72 -12.83
CA SER A 141 -8.39 4.41 -12.82
C SER A 141 -9.65 4.47 -11.97
N GLU A 142 -10.66 3.68 -12.32
CA GLU A 142 -11.89 3.59 -11.53
C GLU A 142 -11.62 3.16 -10.08
N THR A 143 -10.56 2.37 -9.87
CA THR A 143 -10.07 1.99 -8.54
C THR A 143 -9.68 3.21 -7.72
N ARG A 144 -8.93 4.15 -8.32
CA ARG A 144 -8.53 5.39 -7.66
C ARG A 144 -9.75 6.28 -7.37
N ASP A 145 -10.69 6.37 -8.30
CA ASP A 145 -11.93 7.13 -8.12
C ASP A 145 -12.77 6.55 -6.96
N ARG A 146 -12.86 5.22 -6.85
CA ARG A 146 -13.52 4.56 -5.70
C ARG A 146 -12.80 4.78 -4.38
N LEU A 147 -11.47 4.82 -4.37
CA LEU A 147 -10.67 5.07 -3.17
C LEU A 147 -10.76 6.51 -2.70
N THR A 148 -10.91 7.46 -3.63
CA THR A 148 -11.06 8.89 -3.36
C THR A 148 -12.51 9.34 -3.26
N HIS A 149 -13.46 8.40 -3.38
CA HIS A 149 -14.89 8.71 -3.27
C HIS A 149 -15.20 9.36 -1.91
N GLY A 150 -15.87 10.52 -1.95
CA GLY A 150 -16.19 11.31 -0.76
C GLY A 150 -15.06 12.22 -0.26
N ILE A 151 -13.89 12.20 -0.90
CA ILE A 151 -12.83 13.20 -0.68
C ILE A 151 -13.12 14.41 -1.57
N PHE A 152 -13.01 15.62 -1.02
CA PHE A 152 -13.11 16.84 -1.80
C PHE A 152 -11.87 16.99 -2.69
N ILE A 153 -12.11 17.08 -4.00
CA ILE A 153 -11.08 17.35 -5.00
C ILE A 153 -11.44 18.67 -5.65
N ALA A 154 -10.71 19.72 -5.32
CA ALA A 154 -10.91 21.04 -5.91
C ALA A 154 -10.65 21.02 -7.42
N SER A 155 -11.46 21.76 -8.19
CA SER A 155 -11.19 21.99 -9.62
C SER A 155 -10.23 23.16 -9.86
N GLU A 156 -9.93 23.94 -8.83
CA GLU A 156 -9.06 25.12 -8.90
C GLU A 156 -7.61 24.75 -8.61
N LEU A 157 -6.67 25.39 -9.31
CA LEU A 157 -5.23 25.15 -9.19
C LEU A 157 -4.59 25.81 -7.96
N ASN A 158 -5.34 26.67 -7.25
CA ASN A 158 -4.90 27.28 -6.00
C ASN A 158 -5.06 26.34 -4.79
N GLU A 159 -5.86 25.28 -4.93
CA GLU A 159 -6.07 24.30 -3.89
C GLU A 159 -5.12 23.10 -4.08
N PRO A 160 -4.42 22.64 -3.02
CA PRO A 160 -3.42 21.57 -3.14
C PRO A 160 -3.93 20.29 -3.80
N THR A 161 -5.19 19.91 -3.51
CA THR A 161 -5.80 18.71 -4.10
C THR A 161 -6.02 18.85 -5.60
N GLY A 162 -6.44 20.04 -6.06
CA GLY A 162 -6.67 20.30 -7.48
C GLY A 162 -5.35 20.38 -8.25
N LEU A 163 -4.34 20.99 -7.63
CA LEU A 163 -2.98 21.04 -8.16
C LEU A 163 -2.38 19.64 -8.36
N ILE A 164 -2.57 18.73 -7.40
CA ILE A 164 -2.09 17.34 -7.52
C ILE A 164 -2.76 16.60 -8.68
N GLU A 165 -4.07 16.74 -8.86
CA GLU A 165 -4.81 16.06 -9.94
C GLU A 165 -4.44 16.60 -11.33
N ASP A 166 -4.34 17.91 -11.49
CA ASP A 166 -3.88 18.53 -12.73
C ASP A 166 -2.44 18.12 -13.06
N THR A 167 -1.56 18.12 -12.05
CA THR A 167 -0.17 17.68 -12.21
C THR A 167 -0.08 16.23 -12.67
N LEU A 168 -0.89 15.34 -12.11
CA LEU A 168 -0.92 13.94 -12.54
C LEU A 168 -1.26 13.79 -14.03
N GLN A 169 -2.27 14.51 -14.51
CA GLN A 169 -2.65 14.47 -15.93
C GLN A 169 -1.52 14.98 -16.83
N LYS A 170 -0.88 16.10 -16.47
CA LYS A 170 0.25 16.68 -17.22
C LYS A 170 1.45 15.75 -17.26
N VAL A 171 1.81 15.12 -16.14
CA VAL A 171 2.93 14.17 -16.06
C VAL A 171 2.67 12.94 -16.92
N ILE A 172 1.44 12.42 -16.94
CA ILE A 172 1.08 11.28 -17.80
C ILE A 172 1.13 11.66 -19.27
N ALA A 173 0.63 12.84 -19.64
CA ALA A 173 0.70 13.34 -21.02
C ALA A 173 2.16 13.54 -21.49
N ALA A 174 3.05 13.96 -20.59
CA ALA A 174 4.47 14.16 -20.88
C ALA A 174 5.30 12.86 -20.89
N GLU A 175 4.79 11.73 -20.36
CA GLU A 175 5.56 10.49 -20.21
C GLU A 175 6.18 9.96 -21.53
N PRO A 176 5.48 9.95 -22.69
CA PRO A 176 6.06 9.52 -23.95
C PRO A 176 7.21 10.44 -24.41
N ALA A 177 7.05 11.75 -24.23
CA ALA A 177 8.05 12.75 -24.58
C ALA A 177 9.28 12.64 -23.66
N GLU A 178 9.09 12.49 -22.35
CA GLU A 178 10.17 12.25 -21.40
C GLU A 178 10.95 10.96 -21.73
N LYS A 179 10.27 9.89 -22.16
CA LYS A 179 10.95 8.64 -22.57
C LYS A 179 11.85 8.86 -23.79
N LYS A 180 11.39 9.61 -24.80
CA LYS A 180 12.22 9.99 -25.95
C LYS A 180 13.43 10.81 -25.52
N LEU A 181 13.20 11.80 -24.65
CA LEU A 181 14.27 12.63 -24.11
C LEU A 181 15.32 11.80 -23.36
N ARG A 182 14.89 10.90 -22.47
CA ARG A 182 15.81 9.99 -21.74
C ARG A 182 16.57 9.06 -22.68
N ALA A 183 15.94 8.58 -23.75
CA ALA A 183 16.61 7.77 -24.77
C ALA A 183 17.65 8.58 -25.56
N ALA A 184 17.38 9.85 -25.88
CA ALA A 184 18.32 10.76 -26.52
C ALA A 184 19.55 11.04 -25.64
N ILE A 185 19.34 11.29 -24.34
CA ILE A 185 20.43 11.47 -23.37
C ILE A 185 21.26 10.18 -23.25
N LYS A 186 20.60 9.02 -23.07
CA LYS A 186 21.30 7.73 -22.93
C LYS A 186 22.11 7.34 -24.17
N SER A 187 21.67 7.74 -25.35
CA SER A 187 22.40 7.52 -26.61
C SER A 187 23.55 8.51 -26.82
N GLY A 188 23.81 9.42 -25.87
CA GLY A 188 24.92 10.38 -25.93
C GLY A 188 24.72 11.51 -26.94
N LYS A 189 23.51 11.65 -27.50
CA LYS A 189 23.20 12.70 -28.49
C LYS A 189 23.12 14.09 -27.85
N VAL A 190 22.90 14.16 -26.53
CA VAL A 190 22.84 15.42 -25.75
C VAL A 190 23.57 15.22 -24.42
N PRO A 191 24.48 16.13 -24.02
CA PRO A 191 25.16 16.06 -22.73
C PRO A 191 24.20 16.31 -21.56
N SER A 192 24.28 15.48 -20.52
CA SER A 192 23.34 15.41 -19.39
C SER A 192 23.30 16.65 -18.47
N ASP A 193 24.18 17.64 -18.65
CA ASP A 193 24.45 18.69 -17.66
C ASP A 193 23.97 20.10 -18.09
N HIS A 194 23.21 20.21 -19.18
CA HIS A 194 22.76 21.51 -19.69
C HIS A 194 21.40 21.92 -19.10
N LYS A 195 21.31 23.15 -18.56
CA LYS A 195 20.05 23.76 -18.10
C LYS A 195 18.96 23.82 -19.19
N ASN A 196 19.34 23.69 -20.47
CA ASN A 196 18.46 23.76 -21.65
C ASN A 196 18.48 22.48 -22.50
N ILE A 197 18.51 21.30 -21.88
CA ILE A 197 18.48 20.01 -22.59
C ILE A 197 17.25 19.90 -23.53
N ILE A 198 16.09 20.40 -23.11
CA ILE A 198 14.84 20.35 -23.90
C ILE A 198 14.99 21.14 -25.20
N ALA A 199 15.49 22.39 -25.12
CA ALA A 199 15.70 23.24 -26.29
C ALA A 199 16.71 22.62 -27.28
N GLN A 200 17.80 22.02 -26.79
CA GLN A 200 18.77 21.33 -27.65
C GLN A 200 18.17 20.11 -28.37
N CYS A 201 17.28 19.36 -27.71
CA CYS A 201 16.59 18.24 -28.34
C CYS A 201 15.64 18.68 -29.47
N VAL A 202 15.03 19.86 -29.35
CA VAL A 202 14.21 20.48 -30.41
C VAL A 202 15.11 20.94 -31.57
N GLU A 203 16.21 21.63 -31.28
CA GLU A 203 17.18 22.07 -32.31
C GLU A 203 17.76 20.90 -33.11
N LEU A 204 18.05 19.78 -32.43
CA LEU A 204 18.55 18.55 -33.06
C LEU A 204 17.45 17.71 -33.74
N SER A 205 16.21 18.21 -33.81
CA SER A 205 15.04 17.53 -34.38
C SER A 205 14.79 16.13 -33.77
N LEU A 206 15.18 15.93 -32.51
CA LEU A 206 14.96 14.68 -31.77
C LEU A 206 13.57 14.63 -31.13
N MET A 207 12.91 15.78 -30.98
CA MET A 207 11.54 15.92 -30.50
C MET A 207 10.85 17.14 -31.14
N SER A 208 9.51 17.17 -31.10
CA SER A 208 8.74 18.34 -31.57
C SER A 208 8.65 19.45 -30.53
N GLU A 209 8.33 20.67 -30.95
CA GLU A 209 8.04 21.80 -30.04
C GLU A 209 6.86 21.49 -29.11
N GLU A 210 5.84 20.78 -29.60
CA GLU A 210 4.69 20.34 -28.78
C GLU A 210 5.14 19.37 -27.66
N GLU A 211 6.03 18.43 -27.97
CA GLU A 211 6.59 17.50 -26.98
C GLU A 211 7.44 18.21 -25.93
N ALA A 212 8.20 19.23 -26.33
CA ALA A 212 8.96 20.07 -25.42
C ALA A 212 8.05 20.84 -24.46
N GLN A 213 6.99 21.47 -24.98
CA GLN A 213 6.00 22.19 -24.17
C GLN A 213 5.31 21.28 -23.14
N LEU A 214 5.00 20.03 -23.50
CA LEU A 214 4.43 19.06 -22.55
C LEU A 214 5.37 18.78 -21.38
N ILE A 215 6.66 18.59 -21.64
CA ILE A 215 7.66 18.32 -20.59
C ILE A 215 7.85 19.55 -19.69
N GLU A 216 7.90 20.75 -20.27
CA GLU A 216 8.03 22.00 -19.52
C GLU A 216 6.82 22.23 -18.62
N ALA A 217 5.60 22.09 -19.17
CA ALA A 217 4.36 22.22 -18.41
C ALA A 217 4.27 21.20 -17.27
N ALA A 218 4.62 19.93 -17.52
CA ALA A 218 4.65 18.89 -16.51
C ALA A 218 5.72 19.15 -15.43
N THR A 219 6.90 19.66 -15.83
CA THR A 219 7.98 20.00 -14.89
C THR A 219 7.61 21.17 -14.00
N ALA A 220 6.99 22.21 -14.56
CA ALA A 220 6.50 23.36 -13.81
C ALA A 220 5.43 22.93 -12.79
N ALA A 221 4.43 22.16 -13.22
CA ALA A 221 3.38 21.64 -12.35
C ALA A 221 3.94 20.74 -11.23
N ARG A 222 4.87 19.84 -11.57
CA ARG A 222 5.57 18.98 -10.60
C ARG A 222 6.33 19.80 -9.56
N ASN A 223 7.02 20.86 -9.98
CA ASN A 223 7.76 21.72 -9.06
C ASN A 223 6.83 22.45 -8.08
N LEU A 224 5.67 22.91 -8.54
CA LEU A 224 4.66 23.53 -7.68
C LEU A 224 4.13 22.55 -6.61
N VAL A 225 3.88 21.29 -6.98
CA VAL A 225 3.44 20.26 -6.02
C VAL A 225 4.52 19.87 -5.01
N ILE A 226 5.79 19.86 -5.43
CA ILE A 226 6.92 19.48 -4.56
C ILE A 226 7.31 20.63 -3.62
N GLN A 227 7.06 21.87 -4.02
CA GLN A 227 7.32 23.03 -3.17
C GLN A 227 6.49 22.90 -1.89
N VAL A 228 7.20 22.84 -0.78
CA VAL A 228 6.62 22.97 0.55
C VAL A 228 6.57 24.47 0.86
N ASP A 229 5.53 24.92 1.57
CA ASP A 229 5.44 26.30 2.05
C ASP A 229 6.76 26.73 2.71
N ASP A 230 7.43 27.70 2.11
CA ASP A 230 8.65 28.30 2.65
C ASP A 230 8.23 29.40 3.63
N PHE A 231 8.21 29.06 4.92
CA PHE A 231 7.91 30.02 5.97
C PHE A 231 9.12 30.92 6.18
N ALA A 232 8.94 32.22 5.97
CA ALA A 232 9.98 33.19 6.26
C ALA A 232 10.39 33.11 7.74
N ALA A 233 11.69 33.19 8.05
CA ALA A 233 12.20 33.10 9.42
C ALA A 233 11.58 34.14 10.39
N SER A 234 11.01 35.22 9.85
CA SER A 234 10.24 36.22 10.58
C SER A 234 8.87 35.73 11.07
N GLU A 235 8.22 34.80 10.35
CA GLU A 235 6.91 34.24 10.71
C GLU A 235 7.00 33.15 11.78
N LEU A 236 8.20 32.59 11.98
CA LEU A 236 8.49 31.58 13.01
C LEU A 236 8.88 32.20 14.37
N LYS A 237 8.93 33.53 14.49
CA LYS A 237 9.19 34.19 15.77
C LYS A 237 7.91 34.22 16.63
N LYS A 238 7.92 33.41 17.69
CA LYS A 238 6.95 33.43 18.79
C LYS A 238 6.85 34.78 19.47
#